data_AF-A0A7W7CRM5-F1
#
_entry.id   AF-A0A7W7CRM5-F1
#
_cell.length_a   1.000
_cell.length_b   1.000
_cell.length_c   1.000
_cell.angle_alpha   90.00
_cell.angle_beta   90.00
_cell.angle_gamma   90.00
#
_symmetry.space_group_name_H-M   'P 1'
#
loop_
_entity.id
_entity.type
_entity.pdbx_description
1 polymer ?
#
loop_
_entity_poly.entity_id
_entity_poly.type
_entity_poly.pdbx_seq_one_letter_code
_entity_poly.pdbx_strand_id
1 'polypeptide(L)' 'MSGVEVLRHLLRQSHHARPEDLPEMAMRAAGPVGATAMIIYLVDHQQRRLLPLLAGTAPAREPIGVDGTLAGRA' A
#
# COMPACT_ATOMS: atom_id res chain seq x y z
N MET A 1 12.68 -11.86 7.64
CA MET A 1 11.78 -11.36 8.70
C MET A 1 10.42 -11.99 8.46
N SER A 2 9.70 -12.39 9.51
CA SER A 2 8.31 -12.80 9.36
C SER A 2 7.42 -11.60 9.00
N GLY A 3 6.28 -11.82 8.34
CA GLY A 3 5.34 -10.72 8.03
C GLY A 3 4.88 -9.94 9.27
N VAL A 4 4.75 -10.62 10.41
CA VAL A 4 4.41 -9.99 11.70
C VAL A 4 5.51 -9.04 12.19
N GLU A 5 6.78 -9.38 11.99
CA GLU A 5 7.90 -8.49 12.34
C GLU A 5 7.93 -7.23 11.46
N VAL A 6 7.62 -7.39 10.17
CA VAL A 6 7.51 -6.28 9.22
C VAL A 6 6.37 -5.35 9.60
N LEU A 7 5.19 -5.89 9.93
CA LEU A 7 4.06 -5.09 10.41
C LEU A 7 4.41 -4.34 11.70
N ARG A 8 5.04 -4.99 12.67
CA ARG A 8 5.49 -4.31 13.91
C ARG A 8 6.48 -3.19 13.63
N HIS A 9 7.36 -3.35 12.64
CA HIS A 9 8.28 -2.31 12.23
C HIS A 9 7.55 -1.10 11.63
N LEU A 10 6.61 -1.34 10.71
CA LEU A 10 5.77 -0.30 10.12
C LEU A 10 4.95 0.46 11.18
N LEU A 11 4.33 -0.25 12.13
CA LEU A 11 3.55 0.37 13.22
C LEU A 11 4.40 1.25 14.14
N ARG A 12 5.65 0.87 14.41
CA ARG A 12 6.55 1.73 15.20
C ARG A 12 6.90 3.01 14.46
N GLN A 13 7.11 2.93 13.15
CA GLN A 13 7.43 4.09 12.32
C GLN A 13 6.22 5.01 12.10
N SER A 14 5.00 4.45 12.05
CA SER A 14 3.80 5.23 11.72
C SER A 14 3.47 6.33 12.73
N HIS A 15 3.95 6.24 13.97
CA HIS A 15 3.72 7.28 14.98
C HIS A 15 4.30 8.66 14.63
N HIS A 16 5.29 8.70 13.74
CA HIS A 16 5.90 9.95 13.27
C HIS A 16 5.72 10.16 11.76
N ALA A 17 5.02 9.23 11.10
CA ALA A 17 4.78 9.30 9.67
C ALA A 17 3.60 10.22 9.37
N ARG A 18 3.72 10.99 8.31
CA ARG A 18 2.60 11.69 7.71
C ARG A 18 1.86 10.73 6.77
N PRO A 19 0.59 10.99 6.45
CA PRO A 19 -0.16 10.16 5.50
C PRO A 19 0.56 9.96 4.15
N GLU A 20 1.26 10.99 3.65
CA GLU A 20 2.03 10.95 2.40
C GLU A 20 3.26 10.02 2.45
N ASP A 21 3.74 9.63 3.64
CA ASP A 21 4.91 8.75 3.80
C ASP A 21 4.52 7.26 3.65
N LEU A 22 3.23 6.93 3.83
CA LEU A 22 2.73 5.55 3.83
C LEU A 22 3.10 4.74 2.57
N PRO A 23 2.99 5.28 1.35
CA PRO A 23 3.31 4.50 0.15
C PRO A 23 4.80 4.14 0.08
N GLU A 24 5.67 5.03 0.54
CA GLU A 24 7.11 4.78 0.58
C GLU A 24 7.47 3.76 1.67
N MET A 25 6.83 3.86 2.84
CA MET A 25 6.96 2.87 3.92
C MET A 25 6.54 1.47 3.45
N ALA A 26 5.41 1.37 2.72
CA ALA A 26 4.94 0.11 2.16
C ALA A 26 5.94 -0.46 1.15
N MET A 27 6.43 0.35 0.21
CA MET A 27 7.44 -0.10 -0.77
C MET A 27 8.71 -0.63 -0.11
N ARG A 28 9.23 0.02 0.93
CA ARG A 28 10.40 -0.46 1.69
C ARG A 28 10.16 -1.79 2.39
N ALA A 29 8.92 -2.07 2.79
CA ALA A 29 8.54 -3.31 3.47
C ALA A 29 8.28 -4.50 2.52
N ALA A 30 8.26 -4.29 1.20
CA ALA A 30 7.97 -5.35 0.21
C ALA A 30 9.05 -6.45 0.19
N GLY A 31 10.33 -6.06 0.11
CA GLY A 31 11.44 -7.01 0.04
C GLY A 31 11.52 -8.00 1.22
N PRO A 32 11.44 -7.53 2.48
CA PRO A 32 11.43 -8.40 3.66
C PRO A 32 10.35 -9.49 3.69
N VAL A 33 9.24 -9.32 2.96
CA VAL A 33 8.15 -10.31 2.84
C VAL A 33 8.20 -11.11 1.53
N GLY A 34 9.26 -10.97 0.74
CA GLY A 34 9.41 -11.67 -0.54
C GLY A 34 8.59 -11.07 -1.69
N ALA A 35 8.08 -9.85 -1.54
CA ALA A 35 7.36 -9.13 -2.59
C ALA A 35 8.30 -8.18 -3.33
N THR A 36 8.04 -7.97 -4.63
CA THR A 36 8.77 -6.98 -5.45
C THR A 36 8.21 -5.57 -5.32
N ALA A 37 6.93 -5.46 -4.97
CA ALA A 37 6.25 -4.19 -4.70
C ALA A 37 5.09 -4.42 -3.72
N MET A 38 4.80 -3.41 -2.90
CA MET A 38 3.62 -3.35 -2.04
C MET A 38 2.97 -1.99 -2.22
N ILE A 39 1.77 -1.98 -2.78
CA ILE A 39 1.07 -0.77 -3.23
C ILE A 39 -0.22 -0.65 -2.46
N ILE A 40 -0.40 0.51 -1.82
CA ILE A 40 -1.63 0.86 -1.13
C ILE A 40 -2.59 1.47 -2.15
N TYR A 41 -3.80 0.97 -2.23
CA TYR A 41 -4.88 1.59 -2.97
C TYR A 41 -5.81 2.33 -2.00
N LEU A 42 -6.06 3.61 -2.28
CA LEU A 42 -6.98 4.43 -1.53
C LEU A 42 -8.28 4.60 -2.33
N VAL A 43 -9.41 4.32 -1.68
CA VAL A 43 -10.71 4.57 -2.28
C VAL A 43 -10.95 6.07 -2.44
N ASP A 44 -11.50 6.48 -3.59
CA ASP A 44 -11.91 7.86 -3.81
C ASP A 44 -13.11 8.24 -2.92
N HIS A 45 -13.36 9.54 -2.77
CA HIS A 45 -14.41 10.04 -1.87
C HIS A 45 -15.81 9.53 -2.23
N GLN A 46 -16.05 9.20 -3.51
CA GLN A 46 -17.32 8.66 -3.99
C GLN A 46 -17.44 7.15 -3.83
N GLN A 47 -16.38 6.47 -3.37
CA GLN A 47 -16.31 5.02 -3.22
C GLN A 47 -16.48 4.23 -4.52
N ARG A 48 -15.98 4.78 -5.63
CA ARG A 48 -16.13 4.19 -6.97
C ARG A 48 -14.83 3.67 -7.54
N ARG A 49 -13.70 4.26 -7.14
CA ARG A 49 -12.38 3.91 -7.66
C ARG A 49 -11.36 3.76 -6.54
N LEU A 50 -10.46 2.81 -6.74
CA LEU A 50 -9.26 2.58 -5.96
C LEU A 50 -8.09 3.23 -6.69
N LEU A 51 -7.53 4.27 -6.09
CA LEU A 51 -6.42 5.04 -6.61
C LEU A 51 -5.11 4.51 -6.01
N PRO A 52 -4.12 4.12 -6.83
CA PRO A 52 -2.85 3.67 -6.30
C PRO A 52 -2.09 4.85 -5.70
N LEU A 53 -1.63 4.69 -4.46
CA LEU A 53 -0.65 5.60 -3.88
C LEU A 53 0.74 5.11 -4.27
N LEU A 54 1.41 5.89 -5.12
CA LEU A 54 2.74 5.55 -5.67
C LEU A 54 3.81 6.41 -5.00
N ALA A 55 4.95 5.81 -4.67
CA ALA A 55 6.13 6.52 -4.18
C ALA A 55 7.42 5.83 -4.63
N GLY A 56 8.51 6.60 -4.72
CA GLY A 56 9.84 6.09 -5.06
C GLY A 56 9.87 5.38 -6.41
N THR A 57 10.34 4.13 -6.42
CA THR A 57 10.46 3.28 -7.60
C THR A 57 9.25 2.35 -7.81
N ALA A 58 8.11 2.64 -7.18
CA ALA A 58 6.90 1.85 -7.36
C ALA A 58 6.54 1.71 -8.85
N PRO A 59 6.18 0.50 -9.32
CA PRO A 59 5.75 0.33 -10.69
C PRO A 59 4.45 1.10 -10.94
N ALA A 60 4.30 1.64 -12.16
CA ALA A 60 3.07 2.30 -12.57
C ALA A 60 1.86 1.37 -12.40
N ARG A 61 0.75 1.93 -11.92
CA ARG A 61 -0.53 1.23 -11.75
C ARG A 61 -1.66 2.13 -12.17
N GLU A 62 -2.66 1.52 -12.80
CA GLU A 62 -3.90 2.18 -13.15
C GLU A 62 -4.90 2.14 -11.98
N PRO A 63 -5.77 3.14 -11.84
CA PRO A 63 -6.93 3.05 -10.98
C PRO A 63 -7.81 1.84 -11.27
N ILE A 64 -8.39 1.24 -10.22
CA ILE A 64 -9.28 0.08 -10.32
C ILE A 64 -10.70 0.50 -9.94
N GLY A 65 -11.71 0.10 -10.73
CA GLY A 65 -13.11 0.33 -10.35
C GLY A 65 -13.53 -0.61 -9.21
N VAL A 66 -14.16 -0.07 -8.17
CA VAL A 66 -14.56 -0.84 -6.97
C VAL A 66 -15.51 -1.99 -7.35
N ASP A 67 -16.53 -1.72 -8.16
CA ASP A 67 -17.50 -2.73 -8.63
C ASP A 67 -16.87 -3.78 -9.58
N GLY A 68 -15.69 -3.49 -10.13
CA GLY A 68 -14.91 -4.42 -10.94
C GLY A 68 -14.00 -5.33 -10.12
N THR A 69 -13.96 -5.16 -8.80
CA THR A 69 -13.19 -6.01 -7.90
C THR A 69 -14.09 -7.09 -7.31
N LEU A 70 -13.58 -8.33 -7.21
CA LEU A 70 -14.25 -9.32 -6.38
C LEU A 70 -14.17 -8.84 -4.92
N ALA A 71 -15.29 -8.89 -4.20
CA ALA A 71 -15.32 -8.54 -2.78
C ALA A 71 -14.19 -9.27 -2.02
N GLY A 72 -13.33 -8.49 -1.35
CA GLY A 72 -12.19 -9.01 -0.58
C GLY A 72 -10.93 -9.37 -1.38
N ARG A 73 -10.81 -8.95 -2.65
CA ARG A 73 -9.59 -9.16 -3.48
C ARG A 73 -8.87 -7.86 -3.88
N ALA A 74 -9.39 -6.71 -3.44
CA ALA A 74 -8.70 -5.43 -3.49
C ALA A 74 -7.83 -5.24 -2.25
#